data_AF-A0A8H3DBI3-F1
#
_entry.id   AF-A0A8H3DBI3-F1
#
_cell.length_a   1.000
_cell.length_b   1.000
_cell.length_c   1.000
_cell.angle_alpha   90.00
_cell.angle_beta   90.00
_cell.angle_gamma   90.00
#
_symmetry.space_group_name_H-M   'P 1'
#
loop_
_entity.id
_entity.type
_entity.pdbx_description
1 polymer ?
#
loop_
_entity_poly.entity_id
_entity_poly.type
_entity_poly.pdbx_seq_one_letter_code
_entity_poly.pdbx_strand_id
1 'polypeptide(L)'
;MEHLQIRGCYFTFKDLTFIAKHMPRLQRLSLRVELNMGWPSKDELSSLALTPSPSQLYFHLQLVNLVPDLEDITEKRNGLPKEKVDAMAMALRALWPKGVICRTCRRPDKDGKPSYTDEINTVLVRLRAVDEHNGQTEVIPLKHRKRVPQWFGRF
;
A
#
# COMPACT_ATOMS: atom_id res chain seq x y z
N MET A 1 -18.68 5.52 -5.00
CA MET A 1 -17.79 6.62 -4.59
C MET A 1 -16.38 6.27 -5.07
N GLU A 2 -15.76 7.16 -5.86
CA GLU A 2 -14.43 6.90 -6.46
C GLU A 2 -13.33 7.76 -5.83
N HIS A 3 -13.69 8.91 -5.27
CA HIS A 3 -12.77 9.81 -4.60
C HIS A 3 -13.23 10.06 -3.16
N LEU A 4 -12.29 10.01 -2.21
CA LEU A 4 -12.53 10.30 -0.80
C LEU A 4 -11.44 11.24 -0.29
N GLN A 5 -11.85 12.31 0.38
CA GLN A 5 -10.96 13.19 1.10
C GLN A 5 -11.34 13.19 2.58
N ILE A 6 -10.38 12.87 3.44
CA ILE A 6 -10.52 12.87 4.88
C ILE A 6 -9.59 13.93 5.46
N ARG A 7 -10.16 14.78 6.32
CA ARG A 7 -9.42 15.72 7.14
C ARG A 7 -9.77 15.41 8.59
N GLY A 8 -8.76 15.16 9.41
CA GLY A 8 -9.01 14.80 10.79
C GLY A 8 -7.76 14.81 11.65
N CYS A 9 -7.97 14.70 12.95
CA CYS A 9 -6.88 14.70 13.92
C CYS A 9 -6.16 13.34 13.97
N TYR A 10 -6.90 12.24 13.85
CA TYR A 10 -6.39 10.88 13.96
C TYR A 10 -6.84 10.02 12.79
N PHE A 11 -5.96 9.16 12.32
CA PHE A 11 -6.27 8.18 11.28
C PHE A 11 -5.37 6.95 11.45
N THR A 12 -5.93 5.76 11.42
CA THR A 12 -5.23 4.51 11.73
C THR A 12 -5.26 3.52 10.57
N PHE A 13 -4.43 2.48 10.65
CA PHE A 13 -4.47 1.40 9.66
C PHE A 13 -5.85 0.70 9.59
N LYS A 14 -6.58 0.59 10.70
CA LYS A 14 -7.94 0.02 10.72
C LYS A 14 -8.92 0.83 9.87
N ASP A 15 -8.72 2.14 9.77
CA ASP A 15 -9.53 2.98 8.89
C ASP A 15 -9.25 2.68 7.42
N LEU A 16 -7.99 2.39 7.05
CA LEU A 16 -7.63 1.94 5.70
C LEU A 16 -8.27 0.60 5.35
N THR A 17 -8.24 -0.37 6.26
CA THR A 17 -8.84 -1.68 6.02
C THR A 17 -10.35 -1.56 5.83
N PHE A 18 -11.01 -0.72 6.64
CA PHE A 18 -12.43 -0.43 6.51
C PHE A 18 -12.75 0.21 5.15
N ILE A 19 -11.99 1.22 4.74
CA ILE A 19 -12.17 1.90 3.45
C ILE A 19 -11.98 0.93 2.28
N ALA A 20 -10.91 0.12 2.30
CA ALA A 20 -10.64 -0.85 1.24
C ALA A 20 -11.79 -1.85 1.07
N LYS A 21 -12.35 -2.33 2.19
CA LYS A 21 -13.48 -3.27 2.22
C LYS A 21 -14.79 -2.65 1.74
N HIS A 22 -15.12 -1.46 2.21
CA HIS A 22 -16.45 -0.86 2.01
C HIS A 22 -16.53 0.09 0.82
N MET A 23 -15.40 0.49 0.23
CA MET A 23 -15.33 1.35 -0.94
C MET A 23 -14.55 0.68 -2.08
N PRO A 24 -15.08 -0.41 -2.68
CA PRO A 24 -14.35 -1.21 -3.67
C PRO A 24 -14.03 -0.48 -4.98
N ARG A 25 -14.70 0.65 -5.24
CA ARG A 25 -14.46 1.50 -6.44
C ARG A 25 -13.56 2.71 -6.14
N LEU A 26 -13.02 2.82 -4.93
CA LEU A 26 -12.22 3.97 -4.53
C LEU A 26 -10.90 4.01 -5.28
N GLN A 27 -10.74 5.01 -6.15
CA GLN A 27 -9.53 5.23 -6.92
C GLN A 27 -8.65 6.33 -6.33
N ARG A 28 -9.20 7.25 -5.54
CA ARG A 28 -8.42 8.35 -4.95
C ARG A 28 -8.74 8.53 -3.48
N LEU A 29 -7.71 8.45 -2.64
CA LEU A 29 -7.80 8.73 -1.22
C LEU A 29 -6.83 9.86 -0.85
N SER A 30 -7.37 10.96 -0.32
CA SER A 30 -6.59 12.07 0.21
C SER A 30 -6.79 12.18 1.71
N LEU A 31 -5.72 12.00 2.46
CA LEU A 31 -5.71 12.11 3.91
C LEU A 31 -4.92 13.34 4.32
N ARG A 32 -5.54 14.19 5.13
CA ARG A 32 -4.87 15.25 5.88
C ARG A 32 -5.04 14.96 7.36
N VAL A 33 -3.96 14.58 8.02
CA VAL A 33 -3.95 14.13 9.42
C VAL A 33 -3.17 15.15 10.26
N GLU A 34 -3.78 15.65 11.33
CA GLU A 34 -3.27 16.80 12.08
C GLU A 34 -2.56 16.46 13.39
N LEU A 35 -2.78 15.28 13.96
CA LEU A 35 -2.14 14.88 15.22
C LEU A 35 -1.33 13.59 15.06
N ASN A 36 -1.96 12.49 14.66
CA ASN A 36 -1.25 11.21 14.62
C ASN A 36 -1.79 10.25 13.56
N MET A 37 -0.87 9.56 12.88
CA MET A 37 -1.17 8.43 12.00
C MET A 37 -0.82 7.13 12.72
N GLY A 38 -1.82 6.28 12.95
CA GLY A 38 -1.61 4.93 13.47
C GLY A 38 -1.01 4.04 12.40
N TRP A 39 0.33 3.92 12.39
CA TRP A 39 1.07 3.07 11.46
C TRP A 39 0.80 1.57 11.73
N PRO A 40 0.67 0.74 10.68
CA PRO A 40 0.51 -0.70 10.85
C PRO A 40 1.77 -1.30 11.47
N SER A 41 1.60 -2.22 12.42
CA SER A 41 2.70 -3.07 12.87
C SER A 41 2.84 -4.32 11.99
N LYS A 42 4.02 -4.96 11.99
CA LYS A 42 4.21 -6.25 11.28
C LYS A 42 3.25 -7.33 11.80
N ASP A 43 3.00 -7.33 13.11
CA ASP A 43 2.10 -8.30 13.74
C ASP A 43 0.65 -8.08 13.30
N GLU A 44 0.20 -6.82 13.20
CA GLU A 44 -1.14 -6.49 12.65
C GLU A 44 -1.27 -6.95 11.20
N LEU A 45 -0.23 -6.80 10.37
CA LEU A 45 -0.25 -7.24 8.98
C LEU A 45 -0.34 -8.77 8.84
N SER A 46 0.26 -9.51 9.76
CA SER A 46 0.23 -10.98 9.74
C SER A 46 -1.06 -11.59 10.30
N SER A 47 -1.75 -10.87 11.20
CA SER A 47 -2.90 -11.38 11.95
C SER A 47 -4.25 -10.94 11.39
N LEU A 48 -4.31 -9.82 10.66
CA LEU A 48 -5.55 -9.31 10.10
C LEU A 48 -5.93 -10.05 8.82
N ALA A 49 -7.17 -10.57 8.78
CA ALA A 49 -7.81 -10.98 7.54
C ALA A 49 -8.13 -9.74 6.69
N LEU A 50 -7.17 -9.34 5.85
CA LEU A 50 -7.33 -8.17 4.98
C LEU A 50 -8.32 -8.49 3.85
N THR A 51 -9.27 -7.59 3.63
CA THR A 51 -10.17 -7.64 2.47
C THR A 51 -9.64 -6.67 1.41
N PRO A 52 -8.97 -7.15 0.36
CA PRO A 52 -8.39 -6.28 -0.65
C PRO A 52 -9.47 -5.59 -1.48
N SER A 53 -9.22 -4.33 -1.82
CA SER A 53 -10.01 -3.57 -2.77
C SER A 53 -9.65 -4.00 -4.21
N PRO A 54 -10.65 -4.17 -5.09
CA PRO A 54 -10.42 -4.54 -6.49
C PRO A 54 -10.01 -3.37 -7.38
N SER A 55 -9.80 -2.18 -6.81
CA SER A 55 -9.43 -0.96 -7.54
C SER A 55 -7.93 -0.66 -7.42
N GLN A 56 -7.42 0.18 -8.31
CA GLN A 56 -6.11 0.81 -8.14
C GLN A 56 -6.27 2.10 -7.32
N LEU A 57 -5.35 2.39 -6.42
CA LEU A 57 -5.43 3.56 -5.54
C LEU A 57 -4.39 4.64 -5.88
N TYR A 58 -4.84 5.88 -5.95
CA TYR A 58 -4.04 7.10 -5.86
C TYR A 58 -4.12 7.62 -4.43
N PHE A 59 -3.03 7.48 -3.68
CA PHE A 59 -2.95 7.80 -2.27
C PHE A 59 -2.17 9.09 -2.04
N HIS A 60 -2.82 10.06 -1.40
CA HIS A 60 -2.23 11.33 -1.02
C HIS A 60 -2.26 11.46 0.51
N LEU A 61 -1.09 11.56 1.13
CA LEU A 61 -0.97 11.72 2.57
C LEU A 61 -0.34 13.08 2.89
N GLN A 62 -1.00 13.85 3.75
CA GLN A 62 -0.50 15.10 4.28
C GLN A 62 -0.55 15.07 5.81
N LEU A 63 0.62 14.90 6.43
CA LEU A 63 0.78 15.04 7.88
C LEU A 63 0.98 16.52 8.22
N VAL A 64 0.08 17.07 9.02
CA VAL A 64 0.13 18.46 9.48
C VAL A 64 0.55 18.42 10.94
N ASN A 65 1.75 18.91 11.28
CA ASN A 65 2.17 19.01 12.67
C ASN A 65 1.56 20.27 13.28
N LEU A 66 0.52 20.15 14.09
CA LEU A 66 -0.13 21.27 14.77
C LEU A 66 -0.14 21.17 16.30
N VAL A 67 0.84 20.53 16.95
CA VAL A 67 1.10 20.80 18.39
C VAL A 67 2.58 20.60 18.74
N PRO A 68 3.26 21.60 19.34
CA PRO A 68 4.60 21.45 19.91
C PRO A 68 4.66 20.53 21.15
N ASP A 69 3.58 20.44 21.92
CA ASP A 69 3.53 19.92 23.30
C ASP A 69 2.99 18.49 23.49
N LEU A 70 2.63 17.75 22.43
CA LEU A 70 2.44 16.30 22.59
C LEU A 70 3.82 15.62 22.53
N GLU A 71 4.43 15.43 23.70
CA GLU A 71 5.75 14.81 23.91
C GLU A 71 5.84 13.33 23.52
N ASP A 72 4.79 12.73 22.94
CA ASP A 72 4.79 11.31 22.53
C ASP A 72 4.91 11.07 21.02
N ILE A 73 5.33 12.08 20.25
CA ILE A 73 5.68 11.91 18.84
C ILE A 73 7.16 12.28 18.66
N THR A 74 8.02 11.35 19.05
CA THR A 74 9.47 11.33 18.79
C THR A 74 9.85 11.26 17.30
N GLU A 75 8.88 11.35 16.37
CA GLU A 75 9.11 11.48 14.91
C GLU A 75 9.39 12.94 14.48
N LYS A 76 9.89 13.79 15.38
CA LYS A 76 10.40 15.12 15.00
C LYS A 76 11.82 14.98 14.41
N ARG A 77 12.01 15.57 13.22
CA ARG A 77 13.27 15.88 12.50
C ARG A 77 14.07 14.77 11.81
N ASN A 78 13.98 13.49 12.21
CA ASN A 78 14.92 12.46 11.73
C ASN A 78 14.36 11.47 10.69
N GLY A 79 13.18 11.73 10.14
CA GLY A 79 12.53 10.76 9.25
C GLY A 79 11.69 9.74 10.05
N LEU A 80 10.79 9.03 9.38
CA LEU A 80 10.04 7.92 9.96
C LEU A 80 11.00 6.73 10.01
N PRO A 81 10.99 5.89 11.07
CA PRO A 81 11.75 4.65 11.07
C PRO A 81 11.42 3.85 9.80
N LYS A 82 12.46 3.39 9.11
CA LYS A 82 12.32 2.63 7.85
C LYS A 82 11.31 1.48 7.97
N GLU A 83 11.27 0.83 9.14
CA GLU A 83 10.34 -0.24 9.44
C GLU A 83 8.86 0.17 9.33
N LYS A 84 8.51 1.40 9.73
CA LYS A 84 7.14 1.94 9.61
C LYS A 84 6.78 2.25 8.16
N VAL A 85 7.73 2.78 7.41
CA VAL A 85 7.58 3.02 5.96
C VAL A 85 7.35 1.70 5.22
N ASP A 86 8.19 0.70 5.49
CA ASP A 86 8.09 -0.64 4.91
C ASP A 86 6.77 -1.31 5.28
N ALA A 87 6.37 -1.24 6.56
CA ALA A 87 5.09 -1.77 7.03
C ALA A 87 3.91 -1.12 6.32
N MET A 88 3.87 0.21 6.20
CA MET A 88 2.81 0.91 5.47
C MET A 88 2.76 0.54 3.99
N ALA A 89 3.92 0.44 3.33
CA ALA A 89 3.98 0.04 1.93
C ALA A 89 3.43 -1.39 1.72
N MET A 90 3.80 -2.33 2.59
CA MET A 90 3.25 -3.70 2.57
C MET A 90 1.74 -3.69 2.82
N ALA A 91 1.28 -2.89 3.77
CA ALA A 91 -0.13 -2.75 4.12
C ALA A 91 -0.98 -2.23 2.95
N LEU A 92 -0.52 -1.15 2.31
CA LEU A 92 -1.16 -0.55 1.15
C LEU A 92 -1.18 -1.51 -0.04
N ARG A 93 -0.07 -2.23 -0.27
CA ARG A 93 0.01 -3.28 -1.30
C ARG A 93 -0.99 -4.41 -1.05
N ALA A 94 -1.12 -4.87 0.18
CA ALA A 94 -2.07 -5.93 0.54
C ALA A 94 -3.53 -5.49 0.39
N LEU A 95 -3.83 -4.23 0.73
CA LEU A 95 -5.19 -3.68 0.62
C LEU A 95 -5.58 -3.28 -0.81
N TRP A 96 -4.63 -2.90 -1.67
CA TRP A 96 -4.89 -2.53 -3.07
C TRP A 96 -3.91 -3.26 -4.00
N PRO A 97 -4.13 -4.57 -4.24
CA PRO A 97 -3.18 -5.42 -5.00
C PRO A 97 -3.04 -5.01 -6.47
N LYS A 98 -4.02 -4.31 -7.05
CA LYS A 98 -3.90 -3.74 -8.41
C LYS A 98 -2.92 -2.56 -8.51
N GLY A 99 -2.45 -2.06 -7.36
CA GLY A 99 -1.41 -1.05 -7.28
C GLY A 99 -1.84 0.19 -6.50
N VAL A 100 -0.84 0.80 -5.85
CA VAL A 100 -0.98 2.04 -5.10
C VAL A 100 0.05 3.04 -5.56
N ILE A 101 -0.38 4.19 -6.08
CA ILE A 101 0.49 5.30 -6.43
C ILE A 101 0.42 6.32 -5.31
N CYS A 102 1.53 6.52 -4.61
CA CYS A 102 1.64 7.52 -3.56
C CYS A 102 2.14 8.83 -4.16
N ARG A 103 1.41 9.93 -3.97
CA ARG A 103 1.81 11.27 -4.42
C ARG A 103 1.89 12.25 -3.26
N THR A 104 3.05 12.89 -3.13
CA THR A 104 3.21 14.08 -2.31
C THR A 104 2.49 15.28 -2.90
N CYS A 105 1.83 16.04 -2.03
CA CYS A 105 1.42 17.41 -2.34
C CYS A 105 2.39 18.45 -1.76
N ARG A 106 3.41 18.04 -0.99
CA ARG A 106 4.43 18.94 -0.45
C ARG A 106 5.68 18.91 -1.33
N ARG A 107 6.24 20.09 -1.57
CA ARG A 107 7.62 20.23 -2.05
C ARG A 107 8.57 19.54 -1.05
N PRO A 108 9.71 19.00 -1.51
CA PRO A 108 10.75 18.53 -0.61
C PRO A 108 11.01 19.59 0.46
N ASP A 109 11.39 19.16 1.66
CA ASP A 109 11.70 20.11 2.73
C ASP A 109 12.81 21.06 2.30
N LYS A 110 13.01 22.15 3.05
CA LYS A 110 14.06 23.13 2.74
C LYS A 110 15.47 22.52 2.70
N ASP A 111 15.62 21.31 3.24
CA ASP A 111 16.87 20.55 3.34
C ASP A 111 17.01 19.47 2.24
N GLY A 112 16.04 19.40 1.30
CA GLY A 112 16.06 18.47 0.17
C GLY A 112 15.77 17.01 0.52
N LYS A 113 15.30 16.69 1.74
CA LYS A 113 14.98 15.32 2.13
C LYS A 113 13.68 14.85 1.47
N PRO A 114 13.63 13.57 1.02
CA PRO A 114 12.41 12.98 0.50
C PRO A 114 11.33 12.99 1.57
N SER A 115 10.09 13.20 1.15
CA SER A 115 8.98 13.07 2.07
C SER A 115 8.72 11.58 2.39
N TYR A 116 8.00 11.34 3.47
CA TYR A 116 7.50 10.00 3.80
C TYR A 116 6.67 9.36 2.67
N THR A 117 5.92 10.16 1.91
CA THR A 117 5.13 9.64 0.79
C THR A 117 6.03 9.19 -0.35
N ASP A 118 7.16 9.85 -0.57
CA ASP A 118 8.15 9.45 -1.58
C ASP A 118 8.90 8.18 -1.14
N GLU A 119 9.21 8.06 0.15
CA GLU A 119 9.80 6.85 0.74
C GLU A 119 8.86 5.64 0.60
N ILE A 120 7.58 5.79 0.98
CA ILE A 120 6.55 4.75 0.80
C ILE A 120 6.42 4.38 -0.69
N ASN A 121 6.38 5.38 -1.58
CA ASN A 121 6.29 5.13 -3.02
C ASN A 121 7.52 4.36 -3.54
N THR A 122 8.71 4.67 -3.04
CA THR A 122 9.95 3.97 -3.40
C THR A 122 9.88 2.50 -2.99
N VAL A 123 9.39 2.21 -1.78
CA VAL A 123 9.20 0.83 -1.33
C VAL A 123 8.13 0.11 -2.15
N LEU A 124 7.00 0.77 -2.45
CA LEU A 124 5.96 0.21 -3.31
C LEU A 124 6.47 -0.14 -4.71
N VAL A 125 7.33 0.70 -5.31
CA VAL A 125 7.97 0.42 -6.60
C VAL A 125 8.90 -0.81 -6.49
N ARG A 126 9.73 -0.88 -5.45
CA ARG A 126 10.59 -2.05 -5.20
C ARG A 126 9.78 -3.34 -5.04
N LEU A 127 8.69 -3.29 -4.27
CA LEU A 127 7.80 -4.43 -4.05
C LEU A 127 7.13 -4.91 -5.34
N ARG A 128 6.75 -4.00 -6.24
CA ARG A 128 6.20 -4.38 -7.56
C ARG A 128 7.24 -5.03 -8.47
N ALA A 129 8.47 -4.50 -8.50
CA ALA A 129 9.54 -5.09 -9.30
C ALA A 129 9.87 -6.52 -8.86
N VAL A 130 9.80 -6.80 -7.55
CA VAL A 130 9.94 -8.17 -7.01
C VAL A 130 8.81 -9.07 -7.50
N ASP A 131 7.57 -8.58 -7.53
CA ASP A 131 6.42 -9.37 -8.03
C ASP A 131 6.50 -9.66 -9.52
N GLU A 132 6.92 -8.68 -10.32
CA GLU A 132 7.12 -8.85 -11.76
C GLU A 132 8.23 -9.87 -12.04
N HIS A 133 9.31 -9.85 -11.26
CA HIS A 133 10.39 -10.83 -11.37
C HIS A 133 9.95 -12.23 -10.93
N ASN A 134 9.21 -12.34 -9.82
CA ASN A 134 8.70 -13.62 -9.33
C ASN A 134 7.62 -14.21 -10.26
N GLY A 135 6.75 -13.36 -10.83
CA GLY A 135 5.74 -13.75 -11.82
C GLY A 135 6.31 -14.16 -13.17
N GLN A 136 7.53 -13.75 -13.51
CA GLN A 136 8.27 -14.23 -14.69
C GLN A 136 8.92 -15.61 -14.48
N THR A 137 8.99 -16.11 -13.24
CA THR A 137 9.72 -17.36 -12.91
C THR A 137 8.81 -18.61 -12.96
N GLU A 138 7.49 -18.45 -13.21
CA GLU A 138 6.57 -19.57 -13.47
C GLU A 138 6.18 -19.66 -14.95
N VAL A 139 7.15 -19.97 -15.82
CA VAL A 139 6.86 -20.63 -17.10
C VAL A 139 7.74 -21.85 -17.22
N ILE A 140 7.42 -22.89 -16.46
CA ILE A 140 7.79 -24.25 -16.88
C ILE A 140 6.94 -24.53 -18.13
N PRO A 141 7.52 -24.69 -19.32
CA PRO A 141 6.74 -25.10 -20.48
C PRO A 141 6.37 -26.56 -20.23
N LEU A 142 5.14 -26.81 -19.76
CA LEU A 142 4.51 -28.10 -19.86
C LEU A 142 4.34 -28.40 -21.35
N LYS A 143 5.37 -29.02 -21.94
CA LYS A 143 5.32 -29.65 -23.25
C LYS A 143 4.02 -30.44 -23.33
N HIS A 144 3.11 -29.99 -24.19
CA HIS A 144 1.90 -30.71 -24.53
C HIS A 144 2.28 -32.09 -25.10
N ARG A 145 2.33 -33.11 -24.25
CA ARG A 145 2.22 -34.50 -24.69
C ARG A 145 0.75 -34.72 -25.04
N LYS A 146 0.41 -34.57 -26.32
CA LYS A 146 -0.78 -35.18 -26.91
C LYS A 146 -0.73 -36.68 -26.63
N ARG A 147 -1.42 -37.15 -25.59
CA ARG A 147 -1.82 -38.55 -25.46
C ARG A 147 -3.22 -38.65 -26.03
N VAL A 148 -3.29 -39.14 -27.26
CA VAL A 148 -4.55 -39.58 -27.87
C VAL A 148 -5.00 -40.85 -27.14
N PRO A 149 -6.27 -40.98 -26.70
CA PRO A 149 -6.79 -42.25 -26.19
C PRO A 149 -6.87 -43.27 -27.32
N GLN A 150 -6.25 -44.44 -27.15
CA GLN A 150 -6.13 -45.48 -28.18
C GLN A 150 -7.39 -46.36 -28.33
N TRP A 151 -8.59 -45.81 -28.08
CA TRP A 151 -9.85 -46.56 -28.12
C TRP A 151 -10.98 -45.74 -28.76
N PHE A 152 -10.85 -45.43 -30.06
CA PHE A 152 -11.99 -45.12 -30.92
C PHE A 152 -11.80 -45.79 -32.31
N GLY A 153 -12.58 -46.87 -32.54
CA GLY A 153 -12.98 -47.51 -33.81
C GLY A 153 -11.87 -48.24 -34.60
N ARG A 154 -11.89 -49.54 -34.91
CA ARG A 154 -12.98 -50.37 -35.48
C ARG A 154 -13.89 -49.56 -36.40
N PHE A 155 -13.51 -49.43 -37.67
CA PHE A 155 -14.19 -50.03 -38.83
C PHE A 155 -13.22 -50.07 -40.00
#